data_AF-A0A6B3FN96-F1
#
_entry.id   AF-A0A6B3FN96-F1
#
_cell.length_a   1.000
_cell.length_b   1.000
_cell.length_c   1.000
_cell.angle_alpha   90.00
_cell.angle_beta   90.00
_cell.angle_gamma   90.00
#
_symmetry.space_group_name_H-M   'P 1'
#
loop_
_entity.id
_entity.type
_entity.pdbx_description
1 polymer ?
#
loop_
_entity_poly.entity_id
_entity_poly.type
_entity_poly.pdbx_seq_one_letter_code
_entity_poly.pdbx_strand_id
1 'polypeptide(L)' 'LTLKTDNVFGDDGGVHQLAATTGSPEAGYTSTLTVPIDTSTEPTGGDAPGGGGPEGGSGGGPGGQPPSGAPAGGQQ' A
#
# COMPACT_ATOMS: atom_id res chain seq x y z
N LEU A 1 23.29 -4.62 -19.91
CA LEU A 1 22.00 -4.19 -19.36
C LEU A 1 22.27 -3.38 -18.10
N THR A 2 21.69 -2.19 -17.98
CA THR A 2 21.85 -1.28 -16.82
C THR A 2 20.51 -0.64 -16.47
N LEU A 3 20.40 -0.03 -15.29
CA LEU A 3 19.20 0.75 -14.93
C LEU A 3 18.99 1.95 -15.86
N LYS A 4 20.07 2.55 -16.38
CA LYS A 4 19.97 3.64 -17.39
C LYS A 4 19.36 3.20 -18.72
N THR A 5 19.28 1.90 -18.97
CA THR A 5 18.70 1.33 -20.19
C THR A 5 17.39 0.57 -19.90
N ASP A 6 16.86 0.71 -18.69
CA ASP A 6 15.62 0.08 -18.26
C ASP A 6 14.41 0.98 -18.52
N ASN A 7 13.23 0.41 -18.76
CA ASN A 7 12.03 1.17 -19.08
C ASN A 7 11.41 1.90 -17.87
N VAL A 8 11.76 1.48 -16.64
CA VAL A 8 11.24 2.05 -15.39
C VAL A 8 12.26 2.98 -14.74
N PHE A 9 13.53 2.57 -14.72
CA PHE A 9 14.59 3.33 -14.05
C PHE A 9 15.41 4.22 -15.00
N GLY A 10 15.15 4.17 -16.30
CA GLY A 10 15.96 4.86 -17.32
C GLY A 10 16.00 6.38 -17.16
N ASP A 11 14.93 6.97 -16.62
CA ASP A 11 14.76 8.43 -16.53
C ASP A 11 15.83 9.11 -15.66
N ASP A 12 16.25 8.46 -14.57
CA ASP A 12 17.28 8.98 -13.66
C ASP A 12 18.35 7.94 -13.27
N GLY A 13 18.26 6.71 -13.78
CA GLY A 13 19.13 5.61 -13.40
C GLY A 13 18.82 5.00 -12.02
N GLY A 14 17.64 5.26 -11.47
CA GLY A 14 17.19 4.78 -10.17
C GLY A 14 17.52 5.71 -8.99
N VAL A 15 17.89 6.97 -9.25
CA VAL A 15 18.39 7.88 -8.21
C VAL A 15 17.39 8.08 -7.07
N HIS A 16 16.09 8.16 -7.35
CA HIS A 16 15.08 8.38 -6.31
C HIS A 16 14.50 7.08 -5.70
N GLN A 17 14.91 5.91 -6.20
CA GLN A 17 14.34 4.61 -5.83
C GLN A 17 15.38 3.67 -5.23
N LEU A 18 16.68 3.98 -5.35
CA LEU A 18 17.77 3.19 -4.80
C LEU A 18 18.16 3.65 -3.40
N ALA A 19 17.92 2.78 -2.43
CA ALA A 19 18.25 3.02 -1.03
C ALA A 19 19.76 2.90 -0.76
N ALA A 20 20.27 3.75 0.14
CA ALA A 20 21.56 3.52 0.77
C ALA A 20 21.46 2.26 1.65
N THR A 21 22.31 1.27 1.40
CA THR A 21 22.24 -0.04 2.06
C THR A 21 23.54 -0.37 2.77
N THR A 22 23.44 -0.85 4.00
CA THR A 22 24.57 -1.26 4.84
C THR A 22 24.28 -2.61 5.48
N GLY A 23 25.33 -3.32 5.92
CA GLY A 23 25.20 -4.63 6.57
C GLY A 23 25.91 -5.75 5.80
N SER A 24 25.58 -7.00 6.15
CA SER A 24 26.19 -8.21 5.59
C SER A 24 25.23 -9.41 5.70
N PRO A 25 25.50 -10.55 5.05
CA PRO A 25 24.66 -11.74 5.19
C PRO A 25 24.58 -12.27 6.62
N GLU A 26 25.69 -12.21 7.37
CA GLU A 26 25.73 -12.70 8.76
C GLU A 26 25.05 -11.74 9.74
N ALA A 27 25.17 -10.42 9.52
CA ALA A 27 24.63 -9.39 10.41
C ALA A 27 23.24 -8.87 10.01
N GLY A 28 22.75 -9.22 8.83
CA GLY A 28 21.58 -8.63 8.20
C GLY A 28 21.89 -7.32 7.47
N TYR A 29 20.93 -6.88 6.64
CA TYR A 29 21.01 -5.63 5.89
C TYR A 29 20.00 -4.61 6.39
N THR A 30 20.40 -3.35 6.38
CA THR A 30 19.52 -2.19 6.60
C THR A 30 19.62 -1.25 5.42
N SER A 31 18.46 -0.83 4.90
CA SER A 31 18.36 0.09 3.78
C SER A 31 17.56 1.33 4.18
N THR A 32 18.02 2.50 3.75
CA THR A 32 17.34 3.78 3.96
C THR A 32 17.14 4.50 2.63
N LEU A 33 15.89 4.87 2.35
CA LEU A 33 15.52 5.64 1.17
C LEU A 33 14.79 6.91 1.60
N THR A 34 15.30 8.06 1.16
CA THR A 34 14.61 9.34 1.33
C THR A 34 13.64 9.53 0.17
N VAL A 35 12.34 9.54 0.48
CA VAL A 35 11.28 9.72 -0.51
C VAL A 35 10.65 11.11 -0.33
N PRO A 36 10.95 12.08 -1.21
CA PRO A 36 10.24 13.35 -1.20
C PRO A 36 8.79 13.11 -1.65
N ILE A 37 7.84 13.56 -0.84
CA ILE A 37 6.41 13.50 -1.17
C ILE A 37 5.85 14.91 -1.26
N ASP A 38 5.03 15.16 -2.29
CA ASP A 38 4.16 16.33 -2.33
C ASP A 38 2.82 15.96 -1.70
N THR A 39 2.64 16.35 -0.44
CA THR A 39 1.39 16.10 0.32
C THR A 39 0.24 17.02 -0.08
N SER A 40 0.46 17.97 -0.99
CA SER A 40 -0.61 18.78 -1.59
C SER A 40 -1.21 18.13 -2.84
N THR A 41 -0.61 17.05 -3.32
CA THR A 41 -1.18 16.24 -4.41
C THR A 41 -2.52 15.68 -3.98
N GLU A 42 -3.59 16.01 -4.72
CA GLU A 42 -4.91 15.43 -4.48
C GLU A 42 -4.83 13.90 -4.66
N PRO A 43 -5.17 13.10 -3.64
CA PRO A 43 -5.11 11.66 -3.75
C PRO A 43 -6.15 11.18 -4.74
N THR A 44 -5.72 10.71 -5.92
CA THR A 44 -6.61 10.08 -6.91
C THR A 44 -6.81 8.58 -6.66
N GLY A 45 -6.54 8.10 -5.45
CA GLY A 45 -6.75 6.71 -5.05
C GLY A 45 -8.24 6.36 -5.14
N GLY A 46 -8.55 5.15 -5.59
CA GLY A 46 -9.91 4.70 -5.88
C GLY A 46 -10.89 5.05 -4.77
N ASP A 47 -12.08 5.52 -5.16
CA ASP A 47 -13.16 5.83 -4.24
C ASP A 47 -13.28 4.70 -3.21
N ALA A 48 -13.26 5.04 -1.91
CA ALA A 48 -13.85 4.14 -0.94
C ALA A 48 -15.28 3.88 -1.46
N PRO A 49 -15.72 2.61 -1.65
CA PRO A 49 -17.08 2.34 -2.09
C PRO A 49 -18.01 3.14 -1.19
N GLY A 50 -18.86 3.98 -1.78
CA GLY A 50 -19.67 4.94 -1.05
C GLY A 50 -20.33 4.28 0.15
N GLY A 51 -19.94 4.69 1.36
CA GLY A 51 -20.64 4.33 2.57
C GLY A 51 -22.00 5.03 2.54
N GLY A 52 -22.99 4.40 1.92
CA GLY A 52 -24.36 4.86 1.88
C GLY A 52 -24.97 4.87 3.29
N GLY A 53 -24.78 5.96 4.01
CA GLY A 53 -25.63 6.41 5.11
C GLY A 53 -26.73 7.32 4.56
N PRO A 54 -27.93 7.33 5.16
CA PRO A 54 -29.18 7.21 4.42
C PRO A 54 -29.60 8.51 3.71
N GLU A 55 -29.82 8.42 2.41
CA GLU A 55 -30.99 9.09 1.83
C GLU A 55 -32.22 8.36 2.38
N GLY A 56 -33.07 9.09 3.11
CA GLY A 56 -34.38 8.58 3.48
C GLY A 56 -35.13 8.19 2.20
N GLY A 57 -35.25 6.88 1.95
CA GLY A 57 -35.92 6.39 0.75
C GLY A 57 -35.82 4.88 0.56
N SER A 58 -36.62 4.14 1.33
CA SER A 58 -37.22 2.84 0.93
C SER A 58 -36.29 1.67 0.56
N GLY A 59 -36.06 0.75 1.51
CA GLY A 59 -35.89 -0.68 1.21
C GLY A 59 -34.60 -1.35 1.70
N GLY A 60 -34.53 -1.70 2.99
CA GLY A 60 -33.46 -2.55 3.53
C GLY A 60 -33.67 -4.03 3.16
N GLY A 61 -32.77 -4.58 2.33
CA GLY A 61 -32.60 -6.03 2.16
C GLY A 61 -31.51 -6.58 3.10
N PRO A 62 -31.62 -7.83 3.58
CA PRO A 62 -30.68 -8.38 4.57
C PRO A 62 -29.26 -8.52 3.99
N GLY A 63 -28.28 -7.92 4.68
CA GLY A 63 -26.86 -8.03 4.35
C GLY A 63 -26.35 -9.47 4.45
N GLY A 64 -25.46 -9.86 3.53
CA GLY A 64 -24.87 -11.20 3.46
C GLY A 64 -24.00 -11.52 4.67
N GLN A 65 -24.05 -12.79 5.11
CA GLN A 65 -23.26 -13.32 6.22
C GLN A 65 -21.75 -13.30 5.89
N PRO A 66 -20.86 -12.83 6.80
CA PRO A 66 -19.41 -12.93 6.60
C PRO A 66 -18.93 -14.40 6.60
N PRO A 67 -17.84 -14.72 5.86
CA PRO A 67 -17.33 -16.09 5.79
C PRO A 67 -16.80 -16.55 7.16
N SER A 68 -17.31 -17.67 7.67
CA SER A 68 -16.88 -18.28 8.93
C SER A 68 -15.52 -18.95 8.76
N GLY A 69 -14.45 -18.35 9.30
CA GLY A 69 -13.11 -18.95 9.16
C GLY A 69 -12.01 -18.51 10.14
N ALA A 70 -12.22 -17.55 11.04
CA ALA A 70 -11.19 -17.25 12.05
C ALA A 70 -11.36 -18.18 13.26
N PRO A 71 -10.34 -18.96 13.67
CA PRO A 71 -10.39 -19.72 14.92
C PRO A 71 -10.47 -18.76 16.10
N ALA A 72 -11.42 -19.01 17.02
CA ALA A 72 -11.51 -18.27 18.27
C ALA A 72 -10.24 -18.52 19.09
N GLY A 73 -9.47 -17.47 19.36
CA GLY A 73 -8.41 -17.48 20.35
C GLY A 73 -9.00 -17.87 21.71
N GLY A 74 -8.44 -18.93 22.31
CA GLY A 74 -8.77 -19.36 23.66
C GLY A 74 -8.41 -18.27 24.66
N GLN A 75 -9.40 -17.84 25.43
CA GLN A 75 -9.21 -17.02 26.61
C GLN A 75 -9.50 -17.92 27.82
N GLN A 76 -8.63 -17.81 28.81
CA GLN A 76 -8.57 -18.60 30.05
C GLN A 76 -9.83 -18.46 30.92
#